data_AF-A0A537INW0-F1
#
_entry.id   AF-A0A537INW0-F1
#
_cell.length_a   1.000
_cell.length_b   1.000
_cell.length_c   1.000
_cell.angle_alpha   90.00
_cell.angle_beta   90.00
_cell.angle_gamma   90.00
#
_symmetry.space_group_name_H-M   'P 1'
#
loop_
_entity.id
_entity.type
_entity.pdbx_description
1 polymer ?
#
loop_
_entity_poly.entity_id
_entity_poly.type
_entity_poly.pdbx_seq_one_letter_code
_entity_poly.pdbx_strand_id
1 'polypeptide(L)'
;MWEFIGVTTGIPFGQYSYTTSLSPSLLSVPLFIPLLWCALGYFCMEASDYYIMASALMVSLDLSFDPVFSTSLHLWTWQSQGEYFGVPLSNFFGWFLASLTFFAIFFLATRRRTRSSNYAIVFYYLFGLDNVIGDLASGSPWLALASFIIFTMATLIIFLVNGDRWRKLLGINTPTKSVS
;
A
#
# COMPACT_ATOMS: atom_id res chain seq x y z
N MET A 1 -11.93 -6.24 10.57
CA MET A 1 -11.65 -6.06 12.01
C MET A 1 -11.02 -4.70 12.28
N TRP A 2 -9.83 -4.39 11.75
CA TRP A 2 -9.17 -3.09 11.93
C TRP A 2 -10.01 -1.91 11.44
N GLU A 3 -10.63 -2.02 10.27
CA GLU A 3 -11.50 -0.97 9.73
C GLU A 3 -12.75 -0.73 10.59
N PHE A 4 -13.37 -1.79 11.12
CA PHE A 4 -14.47 -1.65 12.08
C PHE A 4 -14.03 -0.99 13.38
N ILE A 5 -12.86 -1.37 13.92
CA ILE A 5 -12.28 -0.73 15.11
C ILE A 5 -11.94 0.74 14.81
N GLY A 6 -11.40 1.03 13.62
CA GLY A 6 -11.08 2.37 13.16
C GLY A 6 -12.32 3.26 13.08
N VAL A 7 -13.39 2.80 12.43
CA VAL A 7 -14.66 3.53 12.31
C VAL A 7 -15.33 3.73 13.68
N THR A 8 -15.23 2.75 14.59
CA THR A 8 -15.90 2.83 15.90
C THR A 8 -15.10 3.59 16.96
N THR A 9 -13.76 3.55 16.91
CA THR A 9 -12.89 4.09 17.98
C THR A 9 -11.99 5.23 17.52
N GLY A 10 -11.79 5.40 16.21
CA GLY A 10 -10.81 6.31 15.64
C GLY A 10 -9.36 5.88 15.82
N ILE A 11 -9.10 4.71 16.42
CA ILE A 11 -7.73 4.19 16.64
C ILE A 11 -7.54 2.97 15.75
N PRO A 12 -6.38 2.79 15.10
CA PRO A 12 -5.24 3.72 14.96
C PRO A 12 -5.41 4.81 13.90
N PHE A 13 -6.52 4.83 13.14
CA PHE A 13 -6.59 5.54 11.87
C PHE A 13 -6.85 7.05 11.95
N GLY A 14 -7.39 7.54 13.07
CA GLY A 14 -8.09 8.82 13.17
C GLY A 14 -9.60 8.62 13.05
N GLN A 15 -10.40 9.61 13.47
CA GLN A 15 -11.86 9.54 13.37
C GLN A 15 -12.33 9.98 11.97
N TYR A 16 -13.07 9.11 11.30
CA TYR A 16 -13.62 9.37 9.97
C TYR A 16 -14.99 8.72 9.78
N SER A 17 -15.68 9.09 8.71
CA SER A 17 -16.97 8.47 8.33
C SER A 17 -17.07 8.32 6.82
N TYR A 18 -17.52 7.14 6.38
CA TYR A 18 -17.78 6.87 4.96
C TYR A 18 -19.03 7.60 4.48
N THR A 19 -19.02 8.06 3.23
CA THR A 19 -20.21 8.60 2.57
C THR A 19 -21.08 7.50 1.96
N THR A 20 -22.33 7.82 1.67
CA THR A 20 -23.30 6.86 1.09
C THR A 20 -22.98 6.47 -0.35
N SER A 21 -22.05 7.17 -1.01
CA SER A 21 -21.61 6.92 -2.38
C SER A 21 -21.00 5.53 -2.59
N LEU A 22 -20.51 4.88 -1.52
CA LEU A 22 -19.88 3.56 -1.56
C LEU A 22 -20.84 2.45 -1.09
N SER A 23 -22.05 2.43 -1.62
CA SER A 23 -23.04 1.36 -1.33
C SER A 23 -22.83 0.14 -2.25
N PRO A 24 -23.01 -1.10 -1.76
CA PRO A 24 -23.49 -1.47 -0.43
C PRO A 24 -22.40 -1.51 0.66
N SER A 25 -22.80 -1.19 1.90
CA SER A 25 -21.96 -1.26 3.09
C SER A 25 -22.45 -2.32 4.08
N LEU A 26 -21.52 -2.88 4.85
CA LEU A 26 -21.78 -3.79 5.96
C LEU A 26 -21.19 -3.16 7.23
N LEU A 27 -22.01 -2.96 8.26
CA LEU A 27 -21.60 -2.31 9.52
C LEU A 27 -20.92 -0.95 9.28
N SER A 28 -21.47 -0.14 8.36
CA SER A 28 -20.94 1.17 7.94
C SER A 28 -19.61 1.14 7.18
N VAL A 29 -19.11 -0.06 6.84
CA VAL A 29 -17.92 -0.25 6.01
C VAL A 29 -18.34 -0.67 4.60
N PRO A 30 -17.99 0.08 3.54
CA PRO A 30 -18.26 -0.32 2.16
C PRO A 30 -17.65 -1.68 1.80
N LEU A 31 -18.44 -2.59 1.23
CA LEU A 31 -17.96 -3.94 0.88
C LEU A 31 -16.83 -3.94 -0.16
N PHE A 32 -16.79 -2.90 -0.99
CA PHE A 32 -15.74 -2.71 -1.98
C PHE A 32 -14.35 -2.53 -1.35
N ILE A 33 -14.24 -1.86 -0.20
CA ILE A 33 -12.94 -1.51 0.40
C ILE A 33 -12.18 -2.78 0.83
N PRO A 34 -12.75 -3.71 1.63
CA PRO A 34 -12.05 -4.96 1.96
C PRO A 34 -11.67 -5.79 0.74
N LEU A 35 -12.51 -5.81 -0.31
CA LEU A 35 -12.25 -6.60 -1.53
C LEU A 35 -11.07 -6.01 -2.32
N LEU A 36 -11.08 -4.69 -2.55
CA LEU A 36 -9.97 -3.99 -3.19
C LEU A 36 -8.68 -4.19 -2.40
N TRP A 37 -8.74 -4.01 -1.08
CA TRP A 37 -7.60 -4.12 -0.20
C TRP A 37 -7.01 -5.54 -0.17
N CYS A 38 -7.84 -6.59 -0.18
CA CYS A 38 -7.35 -7.97 -0.32
C CYS A 38 -6.67 -8.23 -1.66
N ALA A 39 -7.22 -7.70 -2.76
CA ALA A 39 -6.62 -7.84 -4.09
C ALA A 39 -5.26 -7.15 -4.16
N LEU A 40 -5.17 -5.89 -3.70
CA LEU A 40 -3.93 -5.14 -3.65
C LEU A 40 -2.91 -5.78 -2.70
N GLY A 41 -3.37 -6.26 -1.54
CA GLY A 41 -2.55 -7.00 -0.57
C GLY A 41 -1.91 -8.24 -1.19
N TYR A 42 -2.64 -8.97 -2.04
CA TYR A 42 -2.07 -10.09 -2.79
C TYR A 42 -0.97 -9.63 -3.75
N PHE A 43 -1.18 -8.58 -4.53
CA PHE A 43 -0.15 -8.07 -5.44
C PHE A 43 1.08 -7.51 -4.71
N CYS A 44 0.90 -6.78 -3.61
CA CYS A 44 1.99 -6.31 -2.77
C CYS A 44 2.79 -7.46 -2.13
N MET A 45 2.10 -8.53 -1.71
CA MET A 45 2.74 -9.76 -1.24
C MET A 45 3.55 -10.43 -2.35
N GLU A 46 2.99 -10.56 -3.55
CA GLU A 46 3.67 -11.16 -4.71
C GLU A 46 4.77 -10.25 -5.28
N ALA A 47 4.78 -8.95 -4.98
CA ALA A 47 5.87 -8.05 -5.36
C ALA A 47 7.06 -8.12 -4.39
N SER A 48 6.96 -8.89 -3.30
CA SER A 48 7.90 -8.84 -2.19
C SER A 48 8.36 -10.21 -1.68
N ASP A 49 9.59 -10.28 -1.19
CA ASP A 49 10.14 -11.46 -0.49
C ASP A 49 9.94 -11.41 1.03
N TYR A 50 9.33 -10.34 1.56
CA TYR A 50 9.07 -10.18 2.99
C TYR A 50 7.70 -9.56 3.28
N TYR A 51 6.96 -10.11 4.24
CA TYR A 51 5.66 -9.56 4.66
C TYR A 51 5.72 -8.13 5.21
N ILE A 52 6.81 -7.76 5.88
CA ILE A 52 7.00 -6.38 6.35
C ILE A 52 7.13 -5.40 5.18
N MET A 53 7.80 -5.82 4.11
CA MET A 53 7.91 -5.04 2.89
C MET A 53 6.57 -5.00 2.17
N ALA A 54 5.84 -6.12 2.06
CA ALA A 54 4.48 -6.13 1.52
C ALA A 54 3.54 -5.16 2.28
N SER A 55 3.69 -5.06 3.60
CA SER A 55 2.94 -4.12 4.45
C SER A 55 3.32 -2.66 4.14
N ALA A 56 4.61 -2.38 3.93
CA ALA A 56 5.06 -1.06 3.51
C ALA A 56 4.56 -0.69 2.10
N LEU A 57 4.49 -1.66 1.18
CA LEU A 57 3.95 -1.46 -0.17
C LEU A 57 2.44 -1.13 -0.14
N MET A 58 1.68 -1.74 0.78
CA MET A 58 0.27 -1.38 1.01
C MET A 58 0.15 0.08 1.45
N VAL A 59 0.96 0.50 2.43
CA VAL A 59 0.93 1.89 2.93
C VAL A 59 1.33 2.89 1.85
N SER A 60 2.27 2.56 0.96
CA SER A 60 2.58 3.44 -0.17
C SER A 60 1.44 3.60 -1.17
N LEU A 61 0.54 2.62 -1.30
CA LEU A 61 -0.68 2.79 -2.07
C LEU A 61 -1.64 3.74 -1.35
N ASP A 62 -1.83 3.57 -0.03
CA ASP A 62 -2.70 4.43 0.78
C ASP A 62 -2.21 5.89 0.79
N LEU A 63 -0.90 6.12 0.78
CA LEU A 63 -0.29 7.45 0.64
C LEU A 63 -0.66 8.15 -0.68
N SER A 64 -1.09 7.43 -1.72
CA SER A 64 -1.58 8.04 -2.95
C SER A 64 -3.12 8.09 -2.98
N PHE A 65 -3.78 7.00 -2.60
CA PHE A 65 -5.24 6.90 -2.64
C PHE A 65 -5.95 7.82 -1.66
N ASP A 66 -5.55 7.80 -0.38
CA ASP A 66 -6.35 8.40 0.69
C ASP A 66 -6.50 9.91 0.52
N PRO A 67 -5.46 10.67 0.09
CA PRO A 67 -5.64 12.08 -0.24
C PRO A 67 -6.71 12.33 -1.30
N VAL A 68 -6.65 11.65 -2.46
CA VAL A 68 -7.64 11.85 -3.53
C VAL A 68 -9.03 11.38 -3.09
N PHE A 69 -9.11 10.22 -2.45
CA PHE A 69 -10.38 9.59 -2.10
C PHE A 69 -11.12 10.38 -1.02
N SER A 70 -10.40 10.97 -0.05
CA SER A 70 -11.02 11.77 1.01
C SER A 70 -11.25 13.23 0.61
N THR A 71 -10.29 13.86 -0.09
CA THR A 71 -10.35 15.31 -0.35
C THR A 71 -10.96 15.66 -1.70
N SER A 72 -10.75 14.86 -2.75
CA SER A 72 -11.26 15.14 -4.09
C SER A 72 -12.56 14.39 -4.38
N LEU A 73 -12.66 13.13 -3.97
CA LEU A 73 -13.81 12.27 -4.23
C LEU A 73 -14.79 12.18 -3.05
N HIS A 74 -14.39 12.66 -1.86
CA HIS A 74 -15.22 12.65 -0.65
C HIS A 74 -15.85 11.29 -0.34
N LEU A 75 -15.12 10.20 -0.58
CA LEU A 75 -15.55 8.83 -0.28
C LEU A 75 -15.65 8.59 1.23
N TRP A 76 -14.81 9.28 2.00
CA TRP A 76 -14.93 9.43 3.45
C TRP A 76 -14.40 10.80 3.86
N THR A 77 -14.82 11.25 5.03
CA THR A 77 -14.39 12.53 5.59
C THR A 77 -13.73 12.33 6.95
N TRP A 78 -12.58 12.96 7.13
CA TRP A 78 -11.88 13.03 8.40
C TRP A 78 -12.51 14.10 9.29
N GLN A 79 -12.66 13.84 10.59
CA GLN A 79 -13.19 14.85 11.52
C GLN A 79 -12.23 16.03 11.73
N SER A 80 -10.93 15.76 11.68
CA SER A 80 -9.87 16.77 11.70
C SER A 80 -9.06 16.68 10.42
N GLN A 81 -8.70 17.83 9.84
CA GLN A 81 -7.83 17.87 8.67
C GLN A 81 -6.46 17.31 9.04
N GLY A 82 -6.03 16.27 8.32
CA GLY A 82 -4.74 15.63 8.55
C GLY A 82 -3.57 16.32 7.86
N GLU A 83 -2.37 15.97 8.31
CA GLU A 83 -1.13 16.66 7.95
C GLU A 83 -0.63 16.32 6.54
N TYR A 84 -0.96 15.14 6.04
CA TYR A 84 -0.53 14.67 4.73
C TYR A 84 -1.67 14.81 3.72
N PHE A 85 -1.69 15.91 2.99
CA PHE A 85 -2.72 16.23 1.99
C PHE A 85 -4.16 16.05 2.53
N GLY A 86 -4.39 16.39 3.81
CA GLY A 86 -5.69 16.25 4.47
C GLY A 86 -5.93 14.92 5.17
N VAL A 87 -5.00 13.96 5.09
CA VAL A 87 -5.06 12.64 5.72
C VAL A 87 -4.19 12.60 6.99
N PRO A 88 -4.71 12.15 8.15
CA PRO A 88 -3.94 12.07 9.38
C PRO A 88 -2.77 11.08 9.26
N LEU A 89 -1.59 11.43 9.77
CA LEU A 89 -0.43 10.50 9.69
C LEU A 89 -0.66 9.18 10.43
N SER A 90 -1.50 9.19 11.47
CA SER A 90 -1.90 7.98 12.21
C SER A 90 -2.60 6.96 11.33
N ASN A 91 -3.29 7.39 10.27
CA ASN A 91 -3.94 6.52 9.30
C ASN A 91 -2.95 5.55 8.65
N PHE A 92 -1.83 6.06 8.14
CA PHE A 92 -0.81 5.25 7.46
C PHE A 92 -0.14 4.27 8.42
N PHE A 93 0.10 4.69 9.67
CA PHE A 93 0.58 3.78 10.71
C PHE A 93 -0.45 2.69 11.01
N GLY A 94 -1.74 3.04 11.05
CA GLY A 94 -2.83 2.10 11.19
C GLY A 94 -2.87 1.06 10.07
N TRP A 95 -2.77 1.49 8.82
CA TRP A 95 -2.74 0.60 7.67
C TRP A 95 -1.48 -0.28 7.63
N PHE A 96 -0.34 0.21 8.10
CA PHE A 96 0.86 -0.61 8.29
C PHE A 96 0.61 -1.75 9.29
N LEU A 97 0.05 -1.44 10.46
CA LEU A 97 -0.24 -2.46 11.48
C LEU A 97 -1.33 -3.44 11.01
N ALA A 98 -2.35 -2.94 10.32
CA ALA A 98 -3.42 -3.76 9.77
C ALA A 98 -2.89 -4.74 8.71
N SER A 99 -2.08 -4.27 7.76
CA SER A 99 -1.43 -5.10 6.75
C SER A 99 -0.47 -6.11 7.36
N LEU A 100 0.37 -5.70 8.30
CA LEU A 100 1.30 -6.62 8.98
C LEU A 100 0.54 -7.71 9.75
N THR A 101 -0.54 -7.35 10.44
CA THR A 101 -1.40 -8.31 11.15
C THR A 101 -2.07 -9.28 10.19
N PHE A 102 -2.62 -8.78 9.09
CA PHE A 102 -3.25 -9.59 8.05
C PHE A 102 -2.27 -10.61 7.46
N PHE A 103 -1.07 -10.16 7.09
CA PHE A 103 -0.03 -11.03 6.55
C PHE A 103 0.53 -12.01 7.59
N ALA A 104 0.64 -11.61 8.86
CA ALA A 104 1.03 -12.51 9.94
C ALA A 104 0.00 -13.65 10.11
N ILE A 105 -1.29 -13.33 10.12
CA ILE A 105 -2.36 -14.33 10.18
C ILE A 105 -2.30 -15.25 8.96
N PHE A 106 -2.16 -14.69 7.76
CA PHE A 106 -2.01 -15.46 6.53
C PHE A 106 -0.81 -16.42 6.58
N PHE A 107 0.34 -15.95 7.07
CA PHE A 107 1.52 -16.80 7.26
C PHE A 107 1.27 -17.91 8.28
N LEU A 108 0.65 -17.60 9.41
CA LEU A 108 0.36 -18.60 10.44
C LEU A 108 -0.62 -19.67 9.93
N ALA A 109 -1.60 -19.28 9.12
CA ALA A 109 -2.60 -20.16 8.54
C ALA A 109 -2.05 -21.04 7.39
N THR A 110 -1.20 -20.48 6.52
CA THR A 110 -0.78 -21.15 5.27
C THR A 110 0.65 -21.65 5.31
N ARG A 111 1.49 -21.12 6.20
CA ARG A 111 2.96 -21.28 6.23
C ARG A 111 3.65 -20.92 4.92
N ARG A 112 2.96 -20.24 4.00
CA ARG A 112 3.50 -19.79 2.72
C ARG A 112 4.53 -18.71 2.99
N ARG A 113 5.70 -18.81 2.35
CA ARG A 113 6.63 -17.68 2.27
C ARG A 113 6.31 -16.88 1.02
N THR A 114 6.46 -15.56 1.09
CA THR A 114 6.32 -14.72 -0.10
C THR A 114 7.52 -14.94 -1.00
N ARG A 115 7.29 -14.82 -2.31
CA ARG A 115 8.36 -14.86 -3.29
C ARG A 115 8.02 -13.83 -4.35
N SER A 116 8.92 -12.88 -4.55
CA SER A 116 8.66 -11.80 -5.49
C SER A 116 8.49 -12.32 -6.92
N SER A 117 7.53 -11.78 -7.66
CA SER A 117 7.29 -12.04 -9.06
C SER A 117 7.59 -10.78 -9.86
N ASN A 118 8.32 -10.92 -10.96
CA ASN A 118 8.64 -9.78 -11.82
C ASN A 118 7.35 -9.14 -12.36
N TYR A 119 6.33 -9.97 -12.66
CA TYR A 119 5.02 -9.49 -13.10
C TYR A 119 4.32 -8.66 -12.03
N ALA A 120 4.40 -9.07 -10.76
CA ALA A 120 3.79 -8.33 -9.66
C ALA A 120 4.52 -7.00 -9.39
N ILE A 121 5.85 -6.98 -9.52
CA ILE A 121 6.65 -5.75 -9.38
C ILE A 121 6.32 -4.76 -10.52
N VAL A 122 6.24 -5.25 -11.76
CA VAL A 122 5.85 -4.44 -12.92
C VAL A 122 4.42 -3.93 -12.75
N PHE A 123 3.48 -4.80 -12.37
CA PHE A 123 2.10 -4.40 -12.08
C PHE A 123 2.05 -3.32 -11.01
N TYR A 124 2.72 -3.53 -9.87
CA TYR A 124 2.78 -2.57 -8.77
C TYR A 124 3.29 -1.20 -9.24
N TYR A 125 4.39 -1.16 -10.00
CA TYR A 125 4.95 0.09 -10.48
C TYR A 125 4.04 0.79 -11.51
N LEU A 126 3.49 0.04 -12.48
CA LEU A 126 2.56 0.60 -13.47
C LEU A 126 1.26 1.11 -12.82
N PHE A 127 0.76 0.39 -11.83
CA PHE A 127 -0.39 0.81 -11.05
C PHE A 127 -0.08 2.07 -10.22
N GLY A 128 1.13 2.19 -9.67
CA GLY A 128 1.60 3.43 -9.05
C GLY A 128 1.68 4.60 -10.03
N LEU A 129 2.12 4.36 -11.28
CA LEU A 129 2.13 5.40 -12.32
C LEU A 129 0.72 5.82 -12.75
N ASP A 130 -0.22 4.88 -12.83
CA ASP A 130 -1.63 5.18 -13.08
C ASP A 130 -2.20 6.09 -11.97
N ASN A 131 -1.83 5.83 -10.72
CA ASN A 131 -2.17 6.70 -9.60
C ASN A 131 -1.55 8.10 -9.69
N VAL A 132 -0.28 8.22 -10.11
CA VAL A 132 0.35 9.52 -10.36
C VAL A 132 -0.42 10.32 -11.42
N ILE A 133 -0.92 9.65 -12.46
CA ILE A 133 -1.77 10.28 -13.48
C ILE A 133 -3.11 10.70 -12.87
N GLY A 134 -3.72 9.85 -12.03
CA GLY A 134 -4.92 10.18 -11.27
C GLY A 134 -4.75 11.40 -10.35
N ASP A 135 -3.62 11.50 -9.66
CA ASP A 135 -3.26 12.63 -8.80
C ASP A 135 -3.11 13.93 -9.61
N LEU A 136 -2.53 13.87 -10.81
CA LEU A 136 -2.48 15.01 -11.73
C LEU A 136 -3.87 15.39 -12.22
N ALA A 137 -4.69 14.41 -12.59
CA ALA A 137 -6.05 14.61 -13.07
C ALA A 137 -6.99 15.17 -11.99
N SER A 138 -6.72 14.89 -10.71
CA SER A 138 -7.44 15.49 -9.57
C SER A 138 -7.03 16.94 -9.28
N GLY A 139 -6.04 17.47 -10.00
CA GLY A 139 -5.52 18.82 -9.81
C GLY A 139 -4.49 18.93 -8.68
N SER A 140 -3.89 17.83 -8.26
CA SER A 140 -2.96 17.75 -7.13
C SER A 140 -1.51 17.45 -7.57
N PRO A 141 -0.78 18.40 -8.19
CA PRO A 141 0.55 18.13 -8.74
C PRO A 141 1.60 17.78 -7.68
N TRP A 142 1.47 18.33 -6.46
CA TRP A 142 2.38 18.01 -5.36
C TRP A 142 2.16 16.61 -4.80
N LEU A 143 0.91 16.13 -4.81
CA LEU A 143 0.60 14.75 -4.47
C LEU A 143 1.17 13.82 -5.54
N ALA A 144 0.94 14.13 -6.83
CA ALA A 144 1.48 13.35 -7.93
C ALA A 144 3.01 13.21 -7.86
N LEU A 145 3.72 14.29 -7.54
CA LEU A 145 5.17 14.25 -7.33
C LEU A 145 5.55 13.35 -6.14
N ALA A 146 4.83 13.47 -5.01
CA ALA A 146 5.06 12.62 -3.85
C ALA A 146 4.82 11.14 -4.18
N SER A 147 3.70 10.80 -4.82
CA SER A 147 3.35 9.46 -5.29
C SER A 147 4.43 8.91 -6.23
N PHE A 148 4.90 9.70 -7.19
CA PHE A 148 5.96 9.28 -8.12
C PHE A 148 7.26 8.92 -7.39
N ILE A 149 7.67 9.76 -6.43
CA ILE A 149 8.85 9.49 -5.59
C ILE A 149 8.64 8.22 -4.76
N ILE A 150 7.48 8.08 -4.12
CA ILE A 150 7.12 6.93 -3.27
C ILE A 150 7.19 5.63 -4.09
N PHE A 151 6.51 5.55 -5.22
CA PHE A 151 6.47 4.34 -6.04
C PHE A 151 7.82 4.01 -6.66
N THR A 152 8.58 5.01 -7.09
CA THR A 152 9.95 4.83 -7.60
C THR A 152 10.87 4.29 -6.50
N MET A 153 10.86 4.91 -5.32
CA MET A 153 11.69 4.49 -4.19
C MET A 153 11.31 3.09 -3.69
N ALA A 154 10.01 2.80 -3.55
CA ALA A 154 9.53 1.48 -3.16
C ALA A 154 10.02 0.40 -4.15
N THR A 155 9.92 0.66 -5.45
CA THR A 155 10.36 -0.27 -6.48
C THR A 155 11.88 -0.45 -6.48
N LEU A 156 12.65 0.63 -6.32
CA LEU A 156 14.11 0.57 -6.15
C LEU A 156 14.51 -0.26 -4.92
N ILE A 157 13.81 -0.09 -3.80
CA ILE A 157 14.05 -0.87 -2.59
C ILE A 157 13.79 -2.36 -2.84
N ILE A 158 12.71 -2.72 -3.55
CA ILE A 158 12.46 -4.11 -3.95
C ILE A 158 13.64 -4.65 -4.78
N PHE A 159 14.13 -3.88 -5.74
CA PHE A 159 15.30 -4.28 -6.55
C PHE A 159 16.55 -4.48 -5.72
N LEU A 160 16.83 -3.58 -4.77
CA LEU A 160 18.00 -3.65 -3.89
C LEU A 160 17.94 -4.87 -2.97
N VAL A 161 16.78 -5.11 -2.35
CA VAL A 161 16.53 -6.28 -1.49
C VAL A 161 16.68 -7.59 -2.28
N ASN A 162 16.32 -7.56 -3.56
CA ASN A 162 16.39 -8.71 -4.46
C ASN A 162 17.68 -8.73 -5.30
N GLY A 163 18.71 -7.96 -4.94
CA GLY A 163 19.86 -7.66 -5.78
C GLY A 163 20.59 -8.88 -6.34
N ASP A 164 20.71 -9.98 -5.59
CA ASP A 164 21.37 -11.20 -6.05
C ASP A 164 20.60 -11.93 -7.16
N ARG A 165 19.27 -11.84 -7.14
CA ARG A 165 18.40 -12.41 -8.17
C ARG A 165 18.54 -11.63 -9.48
N TRP A 166 18.54 -10.31 -9.40
CA TRP A 166 18.62 -9.45 -10.59
C TRP A 166 20.00 -9.47 -11.23
N ARG A 167 21.07 -9.54 -10.43
CA ARG A 167 22.42 -9.77 -10.96
C ARG A 167 22.51 -11.05 -11.77
N LYS A 168 21.91 -12.15 -11.28
CA LYS A 168 21.82 -13.42 -12.03
C LYS A 168 21.01 -13.29 -13.33
N LEU A 169 19.86 -12.61 -13.30
CA LEU A 169 19.03 -12.39 -14.50
C LEU A 169 19.74 -11.52 -15.55
N LEU A 170 20.53 -10.54 -15.12
CA LEU A 170 21.28 -9.64 -16.00
C LEU A 170 22.65 -10.20 -16.42
N GLY A 171 22.98 -11.44 -16.04
CA GLY A 171 24.29 -12.04 -16.35
C GLY A 171 25.48 -11.35 -15.67
N ILE A 172 25.24 -10.58 -14.61
CA ILE A 172 26.28 -9.90 -13.85
C ILE A 172 26.86 -10.90 -12.85
N ASN A 173 28.06 -11.41 -13.14
CA ASN A 173 28.79 -12.31 -12.24
C ASN A 173 28.97 -11.65 -10.87
N THR A 174 28.44 -12.28 -9.81
CA THR A 174 28.81 -11.93 -8.44
C THR A 174 30.28 -12.29 -8.25
N PRO A 175 31.16 -11.35 -7.85
CA PRO A 175 32.54 -11.71 -7.53
C PRO A 175 32.50 -12.79 -6.46
N THR A 176 33.09 -13.94 -6.76
CA THR A 176 33.27 -15.02 -5.79
C THR A 176 33.97 -14.41 -4.59
N LYS A 177 33.31 -14.40 -3.43
CA LYS A 177 34.01 -14.11 -2.18
C LYS A 177 35.10 -15.16 -2.08
N SER A 178 36.34 -14.75 -2.35
CA SER A 178 37.52 -15.56 -2.05
C SER A 178 37.49 -15.78 -0.55
N VAL A 179 37.13 -16.99 -0.14
CA VAL A 179 37.34 -17.42 1.24
C VAL A 179 38.85 -17.54 1.38
N SER A 180 39.47 -16.55 2.03
CA SER A 180 40.84 -16.62 2.54
C SER A 180 40.84 -17.29 3.90
#